data_AF-A0A1C5G2C7-F1
#
_entry.id   AF-A0A1C5G2C7-F1
#
_cell.length_a   1.000
_cell.length_b   1.000
_cell.length_c   1.000
_cell.angle_alpha   90.00
_cell.angle_beta   90.00
_cell.angle_gamma   90.00
#
_symmetry.space_group_name_H-M   'P 1'
#
loop_
_entity.id
_entity.type
_entity.pdbx_description
1 polymer ?
#
loop_
_entity_poly.entity_id
_entity_poly.type
_entity_poly.pdbx_seq_one_letter_code
_entity_poly.pdbx_strand_id
1 'polypeptide(L)' 'MTTEETTETRGVRLTAGDAELTVSPENGCRIGSLRIGGTELLRQGPRFGSFPMVPWCGRTALGRFRNGG' A
#
# COMPACT_ATOMS: atom_id res chain seq x y z
N MET A 1 -16.91 4.07 -22.33
CA MET A 1 -16.47 2.73 -21.88
C MET A 1 -15.84 2.92 -20.52
N THR A 2 -16.55 2.53 -19.47
CA THR A 2 -16.03 2.53 -18.11
C THR A 2 -15.33 1.19 -17.93
N THR A 3 -14.01 1.19 -17.91
CA THR A 3 -13.26 -0.05 -17.69
C THR A 3 -13.46 -0.45 -16.24
N GLU A 4 -14.21 -1.52 -15.99
CA GLU A 4 -14.19 -2.19 -14.70
C GLU A 4 -12.82 -2.86 -14.56
N GLU A 5 -11.97 -2.26 -13.75
CA GLU A 5 -10.69 -2.83 -13.36
C GLU A 5 -10.97 -4.05 -12.48
N THR A 6 -10.84 -5.24 -13.07
CA THR A 6 -11.01 -6.52 -12.37
C THR A 6 -10.09 -6.56 -11.15
N THR A 7 -10.71 -6.65 -9.97
CA THR A 7 -10.10 -6.51 -8.65
C THR A 7 -9.36 -7.78 -8.22
N GLU A 8 -8.75 -8.52 -9.14
CA GLU A 8 -7.81 -9.57 -8.77
C GLU A 8 -6.48 -8.89 -8.43
N THR A 9 -6.38 -8.43 -7.18
CA THR A 9 -5.09 -7.99 -6.65
C THR A 9 -4.20 -9.22 -6.62
N ARG A 10 -3.26 -9.32 -7.56
CA ARG A 10 -2.19 -10.33 -7.57
C ARG A 10 -1.19 -10.01 -6.45
N GLY A 11 -1.68 -10.05 -5.21
CA GLY A 11 -0.93 -9.66 -4.03
C GLY A 11 -0.22 -10.85 -3.39
N VAL A 12 0.86 -10.56 -2.68
CA VAL A 12 1.51 -11.50 -1.77
C VAL A 12 0.69 -11.55 -0.49
N ARG A 13 0.07 -12.69 -0.22
CA ARG A 13 -0.68 -12.93 1.02
C ARG A 13 0.23 -13.52 2.08
N LEU A 14 0.22 -12.92 3.26
CA LEU A 14 0.96 -13.34 4.45
C LEU A 14 -0.03 -13.56 5.61
N THR A 15 0.26 -14.52 6.49
CA THR A 15 -0.60 -14.86 7.63
C THR A 15 0.21 -15.18 8.87
N ALA A 16 -0.25 -14.76 10.04
CA ALA A 16 0.31 -15.14 11.34
C ALA A 16 -0.79 -15.15 12.41
N GLY A 17 -1.14 -16.32 12.95
CA GLY A 17 -2.28 -16.44 13.85
C GLY A 17 -3.60 -16.04 13.17
N ASP A 18 -4.33 -15.11 13.79
CA ASP A 18 -5.57 -14.53 13.28
C ASP A 18 -5.37 -13.31 12.37
N ALA A 19 -4.12 -12.95 12.08
CA ALA A 19 -3.76 -11.85 11.20
C ALA A 19 -3.53 -12.31 9.75
N GLU A 20 -4.09 -11.57 8.81
CA GLU A 20 -3.92 -11.76 7.37
C GLU A 20 -3.56 -10.43 6.70
N LEU A 21 -2.56 -10.45 5.83
CA LEU A 21 -2.02 -9.26 5.16
C LEU A 21 -1.91 -9.54 3.66
N THR A 22 -2.34 -8.60 2.84
CA THR A 22 -2.09 -8.64 1.39
C THR A 22 -1.23 -7.46 0.99
N VAL A 23 -0.01 -7.75 0.52
CA VAL A 23 0.90 -6.78 -0.08
C VAL A 23 0.71 -6.80 -1.59
N SER A 24 0.71 -5.64 -2.24
CA SER A 24 0.64 -5.46 -3.68
C SER A 24 2.00 -4.96 -4.19
N PRO A 25 2.89 -5.87 -4.66
CA PRO A 25 4.22 -5.49 -5.13
C PRO A 25 4.18 -4.50 -6.30
N GLU A 26 3.25 -4.68 -7.23
CA GLU A 26 3.05 -3.83 -8.41
C GLU A 26 2.63 -2.39 -8.06
N ASN A 27 2.10 -2.17 -6.85
CA ASN A 27 1.69 -0.85 -6.36
C ASN A 27 2.65 -0.30 -5.30
N GLY A 28 3.96 -0.43 -5.54
CA GLY A 28 5.00 0.11 -4.64
C GLY A 28 5.05 -0.60 -3.29
N CYS A 29 4.78 -1.91 -3.27
CA CYS A 29 4.68 -2.73 -2.05
C CYS A 29 3.64 -2.22 -1.04
N ARG A 30 2.56 -1.60 -1.53
CA ARG A 30 1.43 -1.17 -0.71
C ARG A 30 0.77 -2.37 -0.02
N ILE A 31 0.45 -2.23 1.25
CA ILE A 31 -0.51 -3.08 1.95
C ILE A 31 -1.92 -2.68 1.51
N GLY A 32 -2.59 -3.55 0.77
CA GLY A 32 -3.95 -3.35 0.28
C GLY A 32 -5.04 -3.81 1.27
N SER A 33 -4.72 -4.80 2.12
CA SER A 33 -5.64 -5.33 3.13
C SER A 33 -4.84 -5.78 4.36
N LEU A 34 -5.39 -5.51 5.55
CA LEU A 34 -4.91 -6.04 6.82
C LEU A 34 -6.13 -6.45 7.63
N ARG A 35 -6.27 -7.75 7.88
CA ARG A 35 -7.37 -8.31 8.66
C ARG A 35 -6.83 -8.93 9.95
N ILE A 36 -7.52 -8.69 11.06
CA ILE A 36 -7.26 -9.36 12.35
C ILE A 36 -8.58 -9.91 12.86
N GLY A 37 -8.62 -11.20 13.21
CA GLY A 37 -9.86 -11.87 13.62
C GLY A 37 -10.98 -11.73 12.57
N GLY A 38 -10.61 -11.70 11.29
CA GLY A 38 -11.55 -11.48 10.19
C GLY A 38 -12.00 -10.02 9.96
N THR A 39 -11.63 -9.07 10.81
CA THR A 39 -12.01 -7.65 10.67
C THR A 39 -11.02 -6.91 9.78
N GLU A 40 -11.49 -6.25 8.71
CA GLU A 40 -10.65 -5.39 7.86
C GLU A 40 -10.34 -4.07 8.58
N LEU A 41 -9.05 -3.76 8.70
CA LEU A 41 -8.56 -2.58 9.41
C LEU A 41 -8.21 -1.42 8.48
N LEU A 42 -8.04 -1.68 7.17
CA LEU A 42 -7.73 -0.65 6.19
C LEU A 42 -8.94 -0.28 5.36
N ARG A 43 -9.02 1.01 5.01
CA ARG A 43 -9.99 1.46 4.01
C ARG A 43 -9.69 0.80 2.67
N GLN A 44 -10.70 0.21 2.06
CA GLN A 44 -10.59 -0.51 0.79
C GLN A 44 -10.70 0.42 -0.42
N GLY A 45 -10.06 0.03 -1.52
CA GLY A 45 -10.12 0.68 -2.83
C GLY A 45 -8.74 1.05 -3.40
N PRO A 46 -8.65 1.29 -4.72
CA PRO A 46 -7.37 1.41 -5.45
C PRO A 46 -6.49 2.59 -5.02
N ARG A 47 -7.05 3.57 -4.29
CA ARG A 47 -6.35 4.77 -3.80
C ARG A 47 -6.04 4.72 -2.31
N PHE A 48 -6.44 3.66 -1.61
CA PHE A 48 -6.28 3.50 -0.17
C PHE A 48 -5.29 2.37 0.15
N GLY A 49 -4.89 2.28 1.43
CA GLY A 49 -3.93 1.31 1.94
C GLY A 49 -2.82 1.95 2.78
N SER A 50 -1.83 1.16 3.15
CA SER A 50 -0.61 1.61 3.82
C SER A 50 0.59 1.34 2.92
N PHE A 51 1.48 2.30 2.74
CA PHE A 51 2.57 2.19 1.77
C PHE A 51 3.87 2.80 2.31
N PRO A 52 5.03 2.30 1.85
CA PRO A 52 6.31 2.90 2.19
C PRO A 52 6.39 4.34 1.66
N MET A 53 6.79 5.30 2.51
CA MET A 53 7.11 6.66 2.11
C MET A 53 8.62 6.82 2.02
N VAL A 54 9.20 6.52 0.85
CA VAL A 54 10.65 6.46 0.64
C VAL A 54 11.05 7.21 -0.63
N PRO A 55 12.27 7.78 -0.70
CA PRO A 55 13.30 7.81 0.35
C PRO A 55 13.04 8.83 1.47
N TRP A 56 12.06 9.73 1.31
CA TRP A 56 11.75 10.77 2.28
C TRP A 56 10.26 10.77 2.62
N CYS A 57 9.96 10.71 3.92
CA CYS A 57 8.60 10.86 4.41
C CYS A 57 8.18 12.33 4.42
N GLY A 58 6.91 12.59 4.09
CA GLY A 58 6.32 13.93 4.21
C GLY A 58 6.75 14.91 3.10
N ARG A 59 6.80 16.20 3.44
CA ARG A 59 7.06 17.28 2.47
C ARG A 59 8.53 17.68 2.47
N THR A 60 9.10 17.79 1.30
CA THR A 60 10.42 18.41 1.09
C THR A 60 10.24 19.89 0.71
N ALA A 61 10.93 20.80 1.40
CA ALA A 61 10.87 22.22 1.09
C ALA A 61 11.26 22.47 -0.37
N LEU A 62 10.37 23.11 -1.14
CA LEU A 62 10.53 23.37 -2.57
C LEU A 62 10.80 22.11 -3.43
N GLY A 63 10.58 20.89 -2.90
CA GLY A 63 10.94 19.64 -3.58
C GLY A 63 12.42 19.49 -3.89
N ARG A 64 13.31 20.20 -3.17
CA ARG A 64 14.76 20.22 -3.47
C ARG A 64 15.59 19.68 -2.32
N PHE A 65 16.53 18.83 -2.69
CA PHE A 65 17.66 18.44 -1.86
C PHE A 65 18.92 19.12 -2.40
N ARG A 66 19.79 19.60 -1.51
CA ARG A 66 21.15 20.00 -1.88
C ARG A 66 22.04 18.79 -1.64
N ASN A 67 22.80 18.38 -2.64
CA ASN A 67 23.82 17.35 -2.52
C ASN A 67 25.12 17.89 -3.13
N GLY A 68 26.28 17.54 -2.58
CA GLY A 68 27.56 17.69 -3.25
C GLY A 68 28.25 19.07 -3.18
N GLY A 69 27.52 20.17 -3.03
CA GLY A 69 28.12 21.52 -3.04
C GLY A 69 28.32 22.07 -4.44
#